data_AF-A0A4P7KUW2-F1
#
_entry.id   AF-A0A4P7KUW2-F1
#
_cell.length_a   1.000
_cell.length_b   1.000
_cell.length_c   1.000
_cell.angle_alpha   90.00
_cell.angle_beta   90.00
_cell.angle_gamma   90.00
#
_symmetry.space_group_name_H-M   'P 1'
#
loop_
_entity.id
_entity.type
_entity.pdbx_description
1 polymer ?
#
loop_
_entity_poly.entity_id
_entity_poly.type
_entity_poly.pdbx_seq_one_letter_code
_entity_poly.pdbx_strand_id
1 'polypeptide(L)'
;MFALHKDKAFEKIASELGISRNTVKHHLQQQTMPTYAKRSQQPTKLSPFKPYLLQRIELAKPDWIPATVLFDEVVENGYQGGIAQLRRFVCQFKPSIVPEVVVRFETQPGQQMQIDFTSIRRGKNR
;
A
#
# COMPACT_ATOMS: atom_id res chain seq x y z
N MET A 1 27.94 16.14 -16.28
CA MET A 1 28.97 15.08 -16.38
C MET A 1 29.16 14.51 -17.80
N PHE A 2 28.12 14.42 -18.66
CA PHE A 2 28.23 13.80 -20.00
C PHE A 2 28.90 14.65 -21.10
N ALA A 3 29.13 15.94 -20.87
CA ALA A 3 29.70 16.84 -21.89
C ALA A 3 31.23 16.70 -22.09
N LEU A 4 31.93 15.96 -21.21
CA LEU A 4 33.41 15.94 -21.14
C LEU A 4 34.11 14.90 -22.04
N HIS A 5 33.37 14.06 -22.77
CA HIS A 5 33.95 12.91 -23.47
C HIS A 5 33.68 12.89 -24.98
N LYS A 6 33.17 13.98 -25.56
CA LYS A 6 32.80 14.03 -26.99
C LYS A 6 33.97 13.72 -27.95
N ASP A 7 35.21 13.97 -27.51
CA ASP A 7 36.43 13.77 -28.31
C ASP A 7 37.21 12.49 -27.96
N LYS A 8 36.70 11.64 -27.05
CA LYS A 8 37.35 10.37 -26.67
C LYS A 8 36.76 9.20 -27.45
N ALA A 9 37.61 8.24 -27.81
CA ALA A 9 37.17 6.97 -28.39
C ALA A 9 36.27 6.19 -27.41
N PHE A 10 35.20 5.57 -27.92
CA PHE A 10 34.22 4.84 -27.11
C PHE A 10 34.84 3.74 -26.24
N GLU A 11 35.94 3.12 -26.71
CA GLU A 11 36.69 2.08 -25.98
C GLU A 11 37.38 2.60 -24.73
N LYS A 12 37.94 3.81 -24.81
CA LYS A 12 38.58 4.47 -23.68
C LYS A 12 37.56 4.82 -22.60
N ILE A 13 36.41 5.34 -23.02
CA ILE A 13 35.29 5.67 -22.14
C ILE A 13 34.72 4.40 -21.49
N ALA A 14 34.57 3.32 -22.26
CA ALA A 14 34.12 2.03 -21.75
C ALA A 14 35.08 1.44 -20.70
N SER A 15 36.39 1.53 -20.93
CA SER A 15 37.41 1.07 -19.98
C SER A 15 37.46 1.92 -18.71
N GLU A 16 37.28 3.25 -18.81
CA GLU A 16 37.26 4.15 -17.65
C GLU A 16 36.00 3.94 -16.79
N LEU A 17 34.85 3.66 -17.42
CA LEU A 17 33.54 3.53 -16.75
C LEU A 17 33.14 2.08 -16.40
N GLY A 18 33.87 1.08 -16.90
CA GLY A 18 33.55 -0.34 -16.68
C GLY A 18 32.24 -0.81 -17.31
N ILE A 19 31.74 -0.13 -18.35
CA ILE A 19 30.50 -0.45 -19.07
C ILE A 19 30.78 -0.78 -20.54
N SER A 20 29.86 -1.51 -21.19
CA SER A 20 30.09 -1.96 -22.57
C SER A 20 30.21 -0.79 -23.56
N ARG A 21 31.08 -0.94 -24.58
CA ARG A 21 31.22 0.02 -25.69
C ARG A 21 29.87 0.36 -26.33
N ASN A 22 28.98 -0.64 -26.45
CA ASN A 22 27.64 -0.45 -27.02
C ASN A 22 26.75 0.44 -26.14
N THR A 23 26.84 0.28 -24.82
CA THR A 23 26.15 1.12 -23.83
C THR A 23 26.65 2.57 -23.89
N VAL A 24 27.97 2.76 -23.98
CA VAL A 24 28.61 4.09 -24.15
C VAL A 24 28.14 4.75 -25.44
N LYS A 25 28.24 4.03 -26.58
CA LYS A 25 27.81 4.52 -27.89
C LYS A 25 26.33 4.92 -27.87
N HIS A 26 25.47 4.06 -27.35
CA HIS A 26 24.03 4.31 -27.23
C HIS A 26 23.73 5.56 -26.40
N HIS A 27 24.34 5.72 -25.22
CA HIS A 27 24.11 6.88 -24.35
C HIS A 27 24.69 8.19 -24.89
N LEU A 28 25.83 8.17 -25.59
CA LEU A 28 26.41 9.38 -26.18
C LEU A 28 25.69 9.83 -27.45
N GLN A 29 25.04 8.91 -28.17
CA GLN A 29 24.21 9.22 -29.34
C GLN A 29 22.81 9.71 -28.94
N GLN A 30 22.31 9.31 -27.75
CA GLN A 30 21.07 9.82 -27.20
C GLN A 30 21.26 11.24 -26.65
N GLN A 31 20.55 12.20 -27.25
CA GLN A 31 20.59 13.61 -26.82
C GLN A 31 19.78 13.88 -25.53
N THR A 32 18.93 12.94 -25.13
CA THR A 32 18.09 13.03 -23.94
C THR A 32 18.47 12.00 -22.89
N MET A 33 18.41 12.38 -21.62
CA MET A 33 18.60 11.45 -20.51
C MET A 33 17.47 10.41 -20.56
N PRO A 34 17.78 9.10 -20.52
CA PRO A 34 16.74 8.08 -20.52
C PRO A 34 15.91 8.25 -19.26
N THR A 35 14.63 8.53 -19.45
CA THR A 35 13.67 8.60 -18.36
C THR A 35 13.19 7.18 -18.08
N TYR A 36 13.18 6.78 -16.81
CA TYR A 36 12.61 5.50 -16.43
C TYR A 36 11.13 5.48 -16.78
N ALA A 37 10.79 4.79 -17.88
CA ALA A 37 9.40 4.59 -18.27
C ALA A 37 8.74 3.71 -17.21
N LYS A 38 7.66 4.22 -16.59
CA LYS A 38 6.90 3.47 -15.60
C LYS A 38 6.34 2.22 -16.30
N ARG A 39 6.87 1.05 -15.94
CA ARG A 39 6.44 -0.23 -16.50
C ARG A 39 4.93 -0.35 -16.39
N SER A 40 4.26 -0.68 -17.50
CA SER A 40 2.83 -0.97 -17.49
C SER A 40 2.56 -2.06 -16.46
N GLN A 41 1.67 -1.80 -15.51
CA GLN A 41 1.31 -2.82 -14.53
C GLN A 41 0.55 -3.91 -15.26
N GLN A 42 1.15 -5.10 -15.31
CA GLN A 42 0.50 -6.24 -15.92
C GLN A 42 -0.79 -6.58 -15.16
N PRO A 43 -1.84 -7.05 -15.86
CA PRO A 43 -3.04 -7.50 -15.21
C PRO A 43 -2.71 -8.61 -14.21
N THR A 44 -3.08 -8.38 -12.96
CA THR A 44 -2.92 -9.36 -11.89
C THR A 44 -4.07 -10.37 -11.91
N LYS A 45 -3.92 -11.51 -11.21
CA LYS A 45 -5.01 -12.47 -10.99
C LYS A 45 -6.27 -11.84 -10.38
N LEU A 46 -6.12 -10.75 -9.61
CA LEU A 46 -7.24 -10.01 -9.02
C LEU A 46 -8.00 -9.14 -10.05
N SER A 47 -7.39 -8.80 -11.20
CA SER A 47 -7.95 -7.85 -12.15
C SER A 47 -9.39 -8.17 -12.60
N PRO A 48 -9.77 -9.42 -12.90
CA PRO A 48 -11.15 -9.77 -13.26
C PRO A 48 -12.16 -9.58 -12.13
N PHE A 49 -11.73 -9.68 -10.87
CA PHE A 49 -12.59 -9.61 -9.68
C PHE A 49 -12.72 -8.19 -9.10
N LYS A 50 -11.92 -7.22 -9.57
CA LYS A 50 -11.97 -5.83 -9.09
C LYS A 50 -13.36 -5.18 -9.24
N PRO A 51 -14.09 -5.33 -10.37
CA PRO A 51 -15.41 -4.73 -10.51
C PRO A 51 -16.40 -5.24 -9.46
N TYR A 52 -16.40 -6.55 -9.22
CA TYR A 52 -17.22 -7.18 -8.19
C TYR A 52 -16.90 -6.64 -6.79
N LEU A 53 -15.60 -6.58 -6.43
CA LEU A 53 -15.17 -6.07 -5.13
C LEU A 53 -15.59 -4.61 -4.92
N LEU A 54 -15.49 -3.77 -5.94
CA LEU A 54 -15.91 -2.37 -5.86
C LEU A 54 -17.42 -2.24 -5.66
N GLN A 55 -18.21 -2.99 -6.43
CA GLN A 55 -19.66 -3.03 -6.26
C GLN A 55 -20.05 -3.50 -4.85
N ARG A 56 -19.37 -4.53 -4.35
CA ARG A 56 -19.63 -5.10 -3.03
C ARG A 56 -19.32 -4.12 -1.90
N ILE A 57 -18.22 -3.37 -2.02
CA ILE A 57 -17.85 -2.30 -1.09
C ILE A 57 -18.88 -1.17 -1.13
N GLU A 58 -19.36 -0.78 -2.32
CA GLU A 58 -20.36 0.29 -2.46
C GLU A 58 -21.69 -0.09 -1.81
N LEU A 59 -22.16 -1.32 -2.06
CA LEU A 59 -23.41 -1.85 -1.48
C LEU A 59 -23.35 -1.99 0.04
N ALA A 60 -22.15 -2.10 0.61
CA ALA A 60 -21.97 -2.25 2.05
C ALA A 60 -22.01 -0.93 2.82
N LYS A 61 -21.88 0.22 2.12
CA LYS A 61 -21.82 1.51 2.80
C LYS A 61 -23.11 1.75 3.61
N PRO A 62 -22.98 2.30 4.84
CA PRO A 62 -21.79 2.88 5.45
C PRO A 62 -20.84 1.86 6.11
N ASP A 63 -21.25 0.60 6.24
CA ASP A 63 -20.49 -0.43 6.94
C ASP A 63 -19.28 -0.93 6.13
N TRP A 64 -18.28 -1.42 6.85
CA TRP A 64 -17.04 -1.93 6.26
C TRP A 64 -16.98 -3.45 6.29
N ILE A 65 -16.97 -4.09 5.11
CA ILE A 65 -16.80 -5.54 5.00
C ILE A 65 -15.32 -5.91 5.25
N PRO A 66 -15.03 -6.84 6.17
CA PRO A 66 -13.68 -7.36 6.35
C PRO A 66 -13.13 -7.99 5.07
N ALA A 67 -11.86 -7.75 4.77
CA ALA A 67 -11.21 -8.29 3.57
C ALA A 67 -11.16 -9.83 3.55
N THR A 68 -11.33 -10.50 4.69
CA THR A 68 -11.48 -11.97 4.76
C THR A 68 -12.80 -12.43 4.16
N VAL A 69 -13.91 -11.77 4.48
CA VAL A 69 -15.23 -12.08 3.92
C VAL A 69 -15.23 -11.88 2.40
N LEU A 70 -14.69 -10.74 1.94
CA LEU A 70 -14.55 -10.49 0.50
C LEU A 70 -13.62 -11.48 -0.19
N PHE A 71 -12.63 -12.02 0.52
CA PHE A 71 -11.73 -13.04 -0.01
C PHE A 71 -12.45 -14.37 -0.19
N ASP A 72 -13.21 -14.82 0.81
CA ASP A 72 -13.99 -16.05 0.73
C ASP A 72 -15.02 -15.97 -0.41
N GLU A 73 -15.73 -14.84 -0.53
CA GLU A 73 -16.68 -14.58 -1.64
C GLU A 73 -16.00 -14.69 -3.03
N VAL A 74 -14.81 -14.11 -3.22
CA VAL A 74 -14.14 -14.20 -4.55
C VAL A 74 -13.51 -15.57 -4.79
N VAL A 75 -13.08 -16.30 -3.75
CA VAL A 75 -12.56 -17.66 -3.88
C VAL A 75 -13.66 -18.60 -4.35
N GLU A 76 -14.88 -18.47 -3.81
CA GLU A 76 -16.06 -19.19 -4.28
C GLU A 76 -16.38 -18.87 -5.75
N ASN A 77 -16.13 -17.63 -6.18
CA ASN A 77 -16.26 -17.19 -7.57
C ASN A 77 -15.06 -17.57 -8.48
N GLY A 78 -14.10 -18.35 -7.97
CA GLY A 78 -12.97 -18.88 -8.75
C GLY A 78 -11.65 -18.11 -8.64
N TYR A 79 -11.47 -17.27 -7.63
CA TYR A 79 -10.20 -16.57 -7.40
C TYR A 79 -9.11 -17.52 -6.90
N GLN A 80 -8.00 -17.61 -7.66
CA GLN A 80 -6.84 -18.45 -7.35
C GLN A 80 -5.61 -17.65 -6.87
N GLY A 81 -5.82 -16.41 -6.42
CA GLY A 81 -4.76 -15.56 -5.88
C GLY A 81 -4.71 -15.58 -4.35
N GLY A 82 -3.75 -14.85 -3.79
CA GLY A 82 -3.58 -14.76 -2.34
C GLY A 82 -4.33 -13.58 -1.72
N ILE A 83 -4.80 -13.75 -0.49
CA ILE A 83 -5.51 -12.72 0.29
C ILE A 83 -4.72 -11.41 0.44
N ALA A 84 -3.38 -11.46 0.44
CA ALA A 84 -2.54 -10.26 0.53
C ALA A 84 -2.74 -9.29 -0.64
N GLN A 85 -2.95 -9.79 -1.86
CA GLN A 85 -3.21 -8.98 -3.05
C GLN A 85 -4.59 -8.31 -2.95
N LEU A 86 -5.59 -9.06 -2.49
CA LEU A 86 -6.93 -8.53 -2.25
C LEU A 86 -6.92 -7.46 -1.15
N ARG A 87 -6.27 -7.72 -0.01
CA ARG A 87 -6.13 -6.75 1.09
C ARG A 87 -5.50 -5.45 0.62
N ARG A 88 -4.40 -5.53 -0.15
CA ARG A 88 -3.75 -4.33 -0.72
C ARG A 88 -4.68 -3.50 -1.59
N PHE A 89 -5.56 -4.14 -2.35
CA PHE A 89 -6.55 -3.46 -3.19
C PHE A 89 -7.67 -2.86 -2.34
N VAL A 90 -8.31 -3.67 -1.48
CA VAL A 90 -9.48 -3.26 -0.69
C VAL A 90 -9.13 -2.15 0.31
N CYS A 91 -7.94 -2.17 0.94
CA CYS A 91 -7.53 -1.13 1.89
C CYS A 91 -7.51 0.29 1.30
N GLN A 92 -7.42 0.45 -0.03
CA GLN A 92 -7.46 1.75 -0.70
C GLN A 92 -8.83 2.43 -0.60
N PHE A 93 -9.88 1.65 -0.33
CA PHE A 93 -11.27 2.11 -0.23
C PHE A 93 -11.77 2.21 1.20
N LYS A 94 -10.93 1.85 2.19
CA LYS A 94 -11.34 1.89 3.60
C LYS A 94 -11.57 3.33 4.03
N PRO A 95 -12.76 3.69 4.52
CA PRO A 95 -13.00 5.04 5.00
C PRO A 95 -12.06 5.35 6.17
N SER A 96 -11.41 6.50 6.09
CA SER A 96 -10.69 7.06 7.23
C SER A 96 -11.71 7.60 8.20
N ILE A 97 -12.03 6.82 9.24
CA ILE A 97 -12.91 7.28 10.33
C ILE A 97 -12.12 8.35 11.08
N VAL A 98 -12.58 9.59 11.02
CA VAL A 98 -12.07 10.64 11.90
C VAL A 98 -12.52 10.25 13.31
N PRO A 99 -11.60 10.01 14.26
CA PRO A 99 -12.00 9.71 15.63
C PRO A 99 -12.85 10.87 16.14
N GLU A 100 -13.99 10.54 16.75
CA GLU A 100 -14.85 11.52 17.37
C GLU A 100 -14.02 12.31 18.40
N VAL A 101 -14.19 13.63 18.40
CA VAL A 101 -13.46 14.50 19.33
C VAL A 101 -13.95 14.17 20.73
N VAL A 102 -13.08 13.54 21.52
CA VAL A 102 -13.35 13.29 22.94
C VAL A 102 -13.35 14.63 23.66
N VAL A 103 -14.53 15.17 23.91
CA VAL A 103 -14.70 16.37 24.75
C VAL A 103 -14.59 15.93 26.20
N ARG A 104 -13.48 16.29 26.85
CA ARG A 104 -13.34 16.15 28.30
C ARG A 104 -14.20 17.22 28.95
N PHE A 105 -15.13 16.81 29.80
CA PHE A 105 -15.89 17.71 30.65
C PHE A 105 -15.42 17.54 32.09
N GLU A 106 -15.24 18.65 32.81
CA GLU A 106 -14.97 18.67 34.24
C GLU A 106 -16.20 19.22 34.96
N THR A 107 -16.63 18.56 36.02
CA THR A 107 -17.73 18.99 36.88
C THR A 107 -17.17 19.61 38.17
N GLN A 108 -17.90 20.57 38.74
CA GLN A 108 -17.54 21.14 40.03
C GLN A 108 -17.59 20.06 41.14
N PRO A 109 -16.77 20.18 42.19
CA PRO A 109 -16.81 19.26 43.33
C PRO A 109 -18.24 19.09 43.88
N GLY A 110 -18.68 17.85 44.06
CA GLY A 110 -20.01 17.52 44.58
C GLY A 110 -21.14 17.47 43.55
N GLN A 111 -20.91 17.84 42.29
CA GLN A 111 -21.91 17.69 41.22
C GLN A 111 -21.85 16.36 40.47
N GLN A 112 -20.77 15.60 40.64
CA GLN A 112 -20.59 14.28 40.03
C GLN A 112 -19.96 13.32 41.03
N MET A 113 -20.56 12.15 41.18
CA MET A 113 -20.01 11.02 41.93
C MET A 113 -19.32 10.08 40.95
N GLN A 114 -18.03 9.77 41.19
CA GLN A 114 -17.31 8.74 40.46
C GLN A 114 -17.45 7.40 41.20
N ILE A 115 -17.88 6.36 40.48
CA ILE A 115 -17.96 5.00 40.99
C ILE A 115 -17.15 4.13 40.05
N ASP A 116 -16.01 3.64 40.52
CA ASP A 116 -15.19 2.70 39.79
C ASP A 116 -15.44 1.28 40.28
N PHE A 117 -15.55 0.34 39.34
CA PHE A 117 -15.59 -1.07 39.66
C PHE A 117 -14.18 -1.65 39.63
N THR A 118 -13.79 -2.30 40.72
CA THR A 118 -12.55 -3.08 40.76
C THR A 118 -12.86 -4.57 40.88
N SER A 119 -12.07 -5.38 40.19
CA SER A 119 -12.17 -6.85 40.23
C SER A 119 -11.10 -7.40 41.15
N ILE A 120 -11.47 -7.80 42.36
CA ILE A 120 -10.53 -8.41 43.30
C ILE A 120 -10.42 -9.91 42.99
N ARG A 121 -9.24 -10.34 42.53
CA ARG A 121 -8.94 -11.77 42.36
C ARG A 121 -8.52 -12.36 43.71
N ARG A 122 -9.25 -13.36 44.21
CA ARG A 122 -8.80 -14.17 45.37
C ARG A 122 -7.62 -15.05 44.95
N GLY A 123 -6.53 -14.99 45.70
CA GLY A 123 -5.39 -15.90 45.54
C GLY A 123 -5.78 -17.35 45.81
N LYS A 124 -5.03 -18.30 45.23
CA LYS A 124 -5.20 -19.74 45.47
C LYS A 124 -5.00 -20.05 46.96
N ASN A 125 -6.02 -20.61 47.62
CA ASN A 125 -5.86 -21.21 48.94
C ASN A 125 -4.84 -22.35 48.83
N ARG A 126 -3.78 -22.27 49.65
CA ARG A 126 -2.83 -23.36 49.88
C ARG A 126 -3.43 -24.38 50.83
#